data_AF-A0A0F9K229-F1
#
_entry.id   AF-A0A0F9K229-F1
#
_cell.length_a   1.000
_cell.length_b   1.000
_cell.length_c   1.000
_cell.angle_alpha   90.00
_cell.angle_beta   90.00
_cell.angle_gamma   90.00
#
_symmetry.space_group_name_H-M   'P 1'
#
loop_
_entity.id
_entity.type
_entity.pdbx_description
1 polymer ?
#
loop_
_entity_poly.entity_id
_entity_poly.type
_entity_poly.pdbx_seq_one_letter_code
_entity_poly.pdbx_strand_id
1 'polypeptide(L)'
;MDIIAQLAKELGPALAKEAASKYGIGLKHDATGTPIASGYSHGPGGNFSYPGVAPDVFHTAVGNRGILGQLPTTPSVFTNPTFQVLTGVQDVTGNEKDTVCENAPQAGLIKSCMLTSVFGRYERATLEIELNRLGQRNDRADPMDLTLVGSPIHQSGIFASGPQNPEVPGDLLTNELSRKFWELAVAIHRQISVQLWTGNPVNNSGGGGYKELTGFQLLVNTGHLDAETGTACPSIDSDLKDFNYGRIDVAPNGDNLVEALSYLLHTRIDLAERTGVMPVRWVFVMRSELFWELTA
;
A
#
# COMPACT_ATOMS: atom_id res chain seq x y z
N MET A 1 -7.88 -61.58 -0.67
CA MET A 1 -7.76 -60.12 -0.47
C MET A 1 -9.10 -59.53 -0.85
N ASP A 2 -9.71 -58.77 0.06
CA ASP A 2 -11.08 -58.29 -0.11
C ASP A 2 -11.12 -57.20 -1.18
N ILE A 3 -11.78 -57.50 -2.31
CA ILE A 3 -11.87 -56.62 -3.48
C ILE A 3 -12.54 -55.30 -3.09
N ILE A 4 -13.43 -55.32 -2.10
CA ILE A 4 -14.11 -54.14 -1.57
C ILE A 4 -13.10 -53.22 -0.86
N ALA A 5 -12.13 -53.78 -0.14
CA ALA A 5 -11.10 -52.99 0.54
C ALA A 5 -10.11 -52.36 -0.46
N GLN A 6 -9.81 -53.03 -1.58
CA GLN A 6 -9.01 -52.44 -2.66
C GLN A 6 -9.76 -51.34 -3.40
N LEU A 7 -11.04 -51.55 -3.69
CA LEU A 7 -11.87 -50.54 -4.35
C LEU A 7 -12.04 -49.29 -3.47
N ALA A 8 -12.27 -49.46 -2.17
CA ALA A 8 -12.37 -48.35 -1.22
C ALA A 8 -11.04 -47.56 -1.13
N LYS A 9 -9.89 -48.24 -1.23
CA LYS A 9 -8.57 -47.61 -1.21
C LYS A 9 -8.31 -46.76 -2.46
N GLU A 10 -8.82 -47.17 -3.62
CA GLU A 10 -8.62 -46.43 -4.88
C GLU A 10 -9.68 -45.35 -5.13
N LEU A 11 -10.94 -45.58 -4.75
CA LEU A 11 -12.01 -44.58 -4.93
C LEU A 11 -12.05 -43.51 -3.84
N GLY A 12 -11.60 -43.81 -2.62
CA GLY A 12 -11.61 -42.87 -1.50
C GLY A 12 -10.95 -41.51 -1.81
N PRO A 13 -9.73 -41.49 -2.38
CA PRO A 13 -9.06 -40.24 -2.75
C PRO A 13 -9.78 -39.47 -3.86
N ALA A 14 -10.39 -40.16 -4.82
CA ALA A 14 -11.10 -39.53 -5.94
C ALA A 14 -12.40 -38.87 -5.49
N LEU A 15 -13.19 -39.57 -4.66
CA LEU A 15 -14.41 -39.03 -4.04
C LEU A 15 -14.11 -37.86 -3.10
N ALA A 16 -13.02 -37.93 -2.34
CA ALA A 16 -12.59 -36.83 -1.47
C ALA A 16 -12.19 -35.58 -2.26
N LYS A 17 -11.52 -35.74 -3.41
CA LYS A 17 -11.13 -34.63 -4.28
C LYS A 17 -12.34 -33.95 -4.94
N GLU A 18 -13.34 -34.73 -5.34
CA GLU A 18 -14.59 -34.20 -5.89
C GLU A 18 -15.42 -33.51 -4.79
N ALA A 19 -15.47 -34.07 -3.58
CA ALA A 19 -16.15 -33.45 -2.43
C ALA A 19 -15.48 -32.14 -2.00
N ALA A 20 -14.15 -32.07 -2.00
CA ALA A 20 -13.39 -30.85 -1.72
C ALA A 20 -13.66 -29.76 -2.78
N SER A 21 -13.68 -30.14 -4.06
CA SER A 21 -13.98 -29.22 -5.17
C SER A 21 -15.41 -28.68 -5.15
N LYS A 22 -16.38 -29.49 -4.72
CA LYS A 22 -17.82 -29.19 -4.88
C LYS A 22 -18.48 -28.67 -3.62
N TYR A 23 -17.98 -29.06 -2.44
CA TYR A 23 -18.58 -28.72 -1.14
C TYR A 23 -17.62 -27.99 -0.19
N GLY A 24 -16.36 -27.75 -0.60
CA GLY A 24 -15.39 -27.01 0.23
C GLY A 24 -14.95 -27.75 1.50
N ILE A 25 -15.21 -29.06 1.57
CA ILE A 25 -14.84 -29.91 2.72
C ILE A 25 -13.39 -30.35 2.49
N GLY A 26 -12.43 -29.61 3.06
CA GLY A 26 -11.03 -30.02 3.12
C GLY A 26 -10.83 -31.13 4.15
N LEU A 27 -10.13 -32.21 3.78
CA LEU A 27 -9.60 -33.15 4.76
C LEU A 27 -8.52 -32.45 5.59
N LYS A 28 -8.35 -32.84 6.86
CA LYS A 28 -7.46 -32.20 7.87
C LYS A 28 -5.97 -32.12 7.45
N HIS A 29 -5.60 -32.64 6.28
CA HIS A 29 -4.23 -32.70 5.76
C HIS A 29 -4.08 -32.24 4.30
N ASP A 30 -5.05 -31.56 3.70
CA ASP A 30 -4.88 -30.97 2.35
C ASP A 30 -4.24 -29.57 2.42
N ALA A 31 -3.10 -29.51 3.11
CA ALA A 31 -2.18 -28.38 3.01
C ALA A 31 -1.36 -28.62 1.74
N THR A 32 -1.61 -27.84 0.69
CA THR A 32 -1.03 -28.06 -0.66
C THR A 32 0.39 -27.51 -0.80
N GLY A 33 0.93 -26.89 0.25
CA GLY A 33 2.29 -26.40 0.29
C GLY A 33 3.31 -27.52 0.49
N THR A 34 4.48 -27.35 -0.09
CA THR A 34 5.64 -28.16 0.30
C THR A 34 6.19 -27.57 1.59
N PRO A 35 6.33 -28.35 2.69
CA PRO A 35 6.96 -27.87 3.90
C PRO A 35 8.36 -27.34 3.58
N ILE A 36 8.72 -26.22 4.21
CA ILE A 36 10.04 -25.62 4.00
C ILE A 36 11.14 -26.60 4.42
N ALA A 37 12.04 -26.94 3.50
CA ALA A 37 13.18 -27.81 3.81
C ALA A 37 14.35 -27.03 4.46
N SER A 38 14.43 -25.71 4.23
CA SER A 38 15.48 -24.81 4.69
C SER A 38 14.89 -23.45 5.09
N GLY A 39 15.62 -22.67 5.89
CA GLY A 39 15.18 -21.33 6.30
C GLY A 39 14.40 -21.28 7.62
N TYR A 40 14.50 -22.33 8.44
CA TYR A 40 14.21 -22.25 9.87
C TYR A 40 15.25 -21.34 10.55
N SER A 41 14.97 -20.85 11.75
CA SER A 41 15.94 -20.16 12.59
C SER A 41 16.92 -21.15 13.22
N HIS A 42 16.41 -22.28 13.73
CA HIS A 42 17.19 -23.28 14.45
C HIS A 42 17.04 -24.70 13.86
N GLY A 43 17.87 -25.63 14.34
CA GLY A 43 17.83 -27.02 13.91
C GLY A 43 18.43 -27.27 12.53
N PRO A 44 18.26 -28.48 11.94
CA PRO A 44 19.04 -28.88 10.77
C PRO A 44 18.75 -28.01 9.55
N GLY A 45 19.75 -27.26 9.07
CA GLY A 45 19.56 -26.27 8.00
C GLY A 45 18.89 -24.96 8.45
N GLY A 46 18.94 -24.65 9.75
CA GLY A 46 18.53 -23.37 10.32
C GLY A 46 19.56 -22.26 10.09
N ASN A 47 19.10 -21.06 9.74
CA ASN A 47 19.93 -19.93 9.35
C ASN A 47 20.81 -19.40 10.48
N PHE A 48 20.42 -19.62 11.74
CA PHE A 48 21.12 -19.10 12.92
C PHE A 48 21.66 -20.22 13.83
N SER A 49 21.80 -21.43 13.29
CA SER A 49 22.21 -22.64 14.04
C SER A 49 23.73 -22.86 14.11
N TYR A 50 24.52 -21.81 13.87
CA TYR A 50 25.98 -21.91 13.85
C TYR A 50 26.57 -21.82 15.27
N PRO A 51 27.51 -22.70 15.63
CA PRO A 51 28.12 -22.69 16.95
C PRO A 51 29.04 -21.48 17.13
N GLY A 52 28.99 -20.85 18.32
CA GLY A 52 29.90 -19.77 18.71
C GLY A 52 29.57 -18.38 18.17
N VAL A 53 28.37 -18.19 17.63
CA VAL A 53 27.87 -16.87 17.21
C VAL A 53 27.48 -16.05 18.44
N ALA A 54 27.80 -14.76 18.42
CA ALA A 54 27.40 -13.83 19.47
C ALA A 54 25.86 -13.69 19.53
N PRO A 55 25.27 -13.42 20.70
CA PRO A 55 23.83 -13.26 20.85
C PRO A 55 23.28 -12.08 20.03
N ASP A 56 24.11 -11.09 19.70
CA ASP A 56 23.71 -9.91 18.94
C ASP A 56 23.76 -10.18 17.42
N VAL A 57 22.59 -10.28 16.79
CA VAL A 57 22.46 -10.47 15.34
C VAL A 57 22.18 -9.13 14.67
N PHE A 58 23.12 -8.68 13.85
CA PHE A 58 22.98 -7.46 13.05
C PHE A 58 22.30 -7.75 11.71
N HIS A 59 21.36 -6.90 11.31
CA HIS A 59 20.74 -6.99 9.98
C HIS A 59 21.24 -5.91 9.02
N THR A 60 21.32 -6.25 7.73
CA THR A 60 21.54 -5.28 6.63
C THR A 60 20.24 -4.94 5.90
N ALA A 61 19.11 -5.50 6.33
CA ALA A 61 17.82 -5.22 5.72
C ALA A 61 17.51 -3.72 5.79
N VAL A 62 17.30 -3.11 4.63
CA VAL A 62 16.91 -1.70 4.53
C VAL A 62 15.38 -1.62 4.57
N GLY A 63 14.89 -0.78 5.48
CA GLY A 63 13.48 -0.46 5.58
C GLY A 63 13.00 0.43 4.45
N ASN A 64 11.74 0.28 4.06
CA ASN A 64 11.12 1.27 3.20
C ASN A 64 10.73 2.49 4.05
N ARG A 65 11.22 3.67 3.70
CA ARG A 65 10.75 4.94 4.25
C ARG A 65 9.73 5.50 3.27
N GLY A 66 8.46 5.48 3.65
CA GLY A 66 7.38 5.90 2.75
C GLY A 66 6.31 6.73 3.44
N ILE A 67 5.59 7.50 2.62
CA ILE A 67 4.41 8.25 3.05
C ILE A 67 3.30 7.33 3.60
N LEU A 68 3.36 6.02 3.32
CA LEU A 68 2.48 5.00 3.89
C LEU A 68 2.42 5.06 5.43
N GLY A 69 3.53 5.41 6.11
CA GLY A 69 3.56 5.58 7.56
C GLY A 69 3.05 6.94 8.07
N GLN A 70 2.84 7.91 7.17
CA GLN A 70 2.37 9.25 7.51
C GLN A 70 0.88 9.46 7.18
N LEU A 71 0.30 8.60 6.35
CA LEU A 71 -1.11 8.70 5.97
C LEU A 71 -2.01 8.18 7.10
N PRO A 72 -3.06 8.93 7.47
CA PRO A 72 -4.06 8.43 8.40
C PRO A 72 -4.83 7.28 7.73
N THR A 73 -5.11 6.25 8.51
CA THR A 73 -5.91 5.11 8.08
C THR A 73 -7.31 5.21 8.68
N THR A 74 -8.29 5.49 7.84
CA THR A 74 -9.69 5.58 8.27
C THR A 74 -10.49 4.43 7.67
N PRO A 75 -11.24 3.66 8.47
CA PRO A 75 -12.11 2.62 7.93
C PRO A 75 -13.26 3.25 7.15
N SER A 76 -13.71 2.58 6.09
CA SER A 76 -14.93 2.91 5.35
C SER A 76 -15.96 1.80 5.54
N VAL A 77 -17.23 2.18 5.65
CA VAL A 77 -18.37 1.24 5.65
C VAL A 77 -18.80 0.89 4.22
N PHE A 78 -18.46 1.75 3.25
CA PHE A 78 -18.83 1.57 1.85
C PHE A 78 -17.73 0.83 1.07
N THR A 79 -18.14 -0.15 0.27
CA THR A 79 -17.25 -0.94 -0.59
C THR A 79 -16.63 -0.10 -1.70
N ASN A 80 -17.37 0.88 -2.24
CA ASN A 80 -16.92 1.79 -3.28
C ASN A 80 -17.21 3.24 -2.82
N PRO A 81 -16.24 3.94 -2.23
CA PRO A 81 -16.44 5.31 -1.80
C PRO A 81 -16.48 6.26 -3.00
N THR A 82 -17.54 7.06 -3.09
CA THR A 82 -17.65 8.19 -4.00
C THR A 82 -17.54 9.50 -3.22
N PHE A 83 -16.78 10.44 -3.74
CA PHE A 83 -16.51 11.74 -3.13
C PHE A 83 -17.06 12.83 -4.05
N GLN A 84 -18.09 13.53 -3.60
CA GLN A 84 -18.62 14.66 -4.34
C GLN A 84 -17.89 15.94 -3.94
N VAL A 85 -17.36 16.64 -4.94
CA VAL A 85 -16.63 17.89 -4.79
C VAL A 85 -17.46 19.02 -5.40
N LEU A 86 -17.68 20.07 -4.64
CA LEU A 86 -18.25 21.33 -5.13
C LEU A 86 -17.18 22.06 -5.94
N THR A 87 -17.38 22.24 -7.23
CA THR A 87 -16.38 22.83 -8.13
C THR A 87 -16.55 24.34 -8.33
N GLY A 88 -17.70 24.88 -7.91
CA GLY A 88 -17.97 26.31 -7.89
C GLY A 88 -19.39 26.65 -8.31
N VAL A 89 -19.59 27.90 -8.69
CA VAL A 89 -20.84 28.44 -9.22
C VAL A 89 -20.59 28.88 -10.65
N GLN A 90 -21.55 28.62 -11.55
CA GLN A 90 -21.48 29.09 -12.93
C GLN A 90 -21.46 30.62 -12.98
N ASP A 91 -21.07 31.13 -14.14
CA ASP A 91 -21.16 32.57 -14.39
C ASP A 91 -22.62 33.01 -14.38
N VAL A 92 -22.83 34.30 -14.14
CA VAL A 92 -24.15 34.93 -14.13
C VAL A 92 -24.69 34.90 -15.56
N THR A 93 -25.99 34.59 -15.71
CA THR A 93 -26.66 34.55 -17.01
C THR A 93 -27.64 35.70 -17.16
N GLY A 94 -27.65 36.32 -18.34
CA GLY A 94 -28.45 37.50 -18.62
C GLY A 94 -27.62 38.79 -18.64
N ASN A 95 -28.20 39.86 -19.17
CA ASN A 95 -27.55 41.16 -19.24
C ASN A 95 -27.87 41.98 -17.99
N GLU A 96 -26.99 42.94 -17.69
CA GLU A 96 -27.33 44.01 -16.76
C GLU A 96 -28.53 44.80 -17.27
N LYS A 97 -29.28 45.34 -16.32
CA LYS A 97 -30.59 45.95 -16.56
C LYS A 97 -30.44 47.34 -17.19
N ASP A 98 -31.01 47.56 -18.38
CA ASP A 98 -31.00 48.87 -19.05
C ASP A 98 -32.21 49.74 -18.63
N THR A 99 -33.32 49.12 -18.23
CA THR A 99 -34.55 49.82 -17.81
C THR A 99 -35.15 49.26 -16.52
N VAL A 100 -35.86 50.07 -15.73
CA VAL A 100 -36.36 49.73 -14.37
C VAL A 100 -37.28 48.51 -14.30
N CYS A 101 -37.84 48.02 -15.41
CA CYS A 101 -38.74 46.87 -15.45
C CYS A 101 -38.13 45.59 -16.04
N GLU A 102 -36.89 45.63 -16.52
CA GLU A 102 -36.20 44.44 -17.04
C GLU A 102 -35.76 43.48 -15.94
N ASN A 103 -35.55 42.22 -16.34
CA ASN A 103 -35.07 41.17 -15.46
C ASN A 103 -33.59 41.42 -15.13
N ALA A 104 -33.26 41.33 -13.84
CA ALA A 104 -31.87 41.32 -13.39
C ALA A 104 -31.18 40.03 -13.85
N PRO A 105 -29.84 40.05 -14.01
CA PRO A 105 -29.10 38.86 -14.37
C PRO A 105 -29.21 37.79 -13.26
N GLN A 106 -29.30 36.52 -13.65
CA GLN A 106 -29.51 35.38 -12.74
C GLN A 106 -28.17 34.79 -12.34
N ALA A 107 -27.97 34.63 -11.02
CA ALA A 107 -26.79 33.96 -10.49
C ALA A 107 -26.64 32.55 -11.07
N GLY A 108 -25.40 32.16 -11.34
CA GLY A 108 -25.12 30.85 -11.92
C GLY A 108 -25.50 29.69 -10.99
N LEU A 109 -25.69 28.53 -11.60
CA LEU A 109 -25.98 27.30 -10.86
C LEU A 109 -24.72 26.74 -10.22
N ILE A 110 -24.89 26.03 -9.10
CA ILE A 110 -23.83 25.26 -8.48
C ILE A 110 -23.38 24.13 -9.41
N LYS A 111 -22.06 23.95 -9.56
CA LYS A 111 -21.44 22.80 -10.21
C LYS A 111 -20.81 21.87 -9.17
N SER A 112 -20.99 20.57 -9.37
CA SER A 112 -20.33 19.53 -8.58
C SER A 112 -19.72 18.47 -9.50
N CYS A 113 -18.71 17.77 -9.01
CA CYS A 113 -18.11 16.62 -9.68
C CYS A 113 -18.00 15.45 -8.70
N MET A 114 -18.16 14.21 -9.15
CA MET A 114 -17.95 13.03 -8.32
C MET A 114 -16.66 12.31 -8.70
N LEU A 115 -15.81 12.08 -7.70
CA LEU A 115 -14.61 11.27 -7.79
C LEU A 115 -14.84 9.92 -7.14
N THR A 116 -14.19 8.88 -7.66
CA THR A 116 -14.23 7.53 -7.08
C THR A 116 -12.83 7.00 -6.90
N SER A 117 -12.60 6.28 -5.81
CA SER A 117 -11.35 5.55 -5.58
C SER A 117 -11.69 4.15 -5.10
N VAL A 118 -11.01 3.14 -5.65
CA VAL A 118 -11.28 1.75 -5.30
C VAL A 118 -10.33 1.25 -4.21
N PHE A 119 -10.84 0.44 -3.30
CA PHE A 119 -10.01 -0.28 -2.34
C PHE A 119 -9.28 -1.45 -3.01
N GLY A 120 -8.04 -1.67 -2.60
CA GLY A 120 -7.27 -2.86 -2.97
C GLY A 120 -7.66 -4.08 -2.11
N ARG A 121 -7.46 -5.27 -2.67
CA ARG A 121 -7.56 -6.56 -1.96
C ARG A 121 -6.24 -7.29 -2.07
N TYR A 122 -5.62 -7.55 -0.92
CA TYR A 122 -4.33 -8.21 -0.82
C TYR A 122 -4.44 -9.48 0.02
N GLU A 123 -3.98 -10.59 -0.54
CA GLU A 123 -3.91 -11.88 0.15
C GLU A 123 -2.47 -12.37 0.09
N ARG A 124 -1.92 -12.72 1.25
CA ARG A 124 -0.58 -13.29 1.38
C ARG A 124 -0.65 -14.40 2.43
N ALA A 125 0.01 -15.51 2.16
CA ALA A 125 0.09 -16.63 3.07
C ALA A 125 1.52 -16.77 3.60
N THR A 126 1.65 -17.21 4.85
CA THR A 126 2.93 -17.72 5.35
C THR A 126 3.21 -19.08 4.72
N LEU A 127 4.49 -19.44 4.64
CA LEU A 127 4.87 -20.80 4.28
C LEU A 127 4.42 -21.80 5.35
N GLU A 128 4.18 -23.04 4.95
CA GLU A 128 3.81 -24.11 5.87
C GLU A 128 4.98 -24.48 6.79
N ILE A 129 4.70 -24.58 8.09
CA ILE A 129 5.67 -24.92 9.13
C ILE A 129 5.44 -26.38 9.54
N GLU A 130 6.46 -27.21 9.43
CA GLU A 130 6.40 -28.57 9.98
C GLU A 130 6.46 -28.55 11.52
N LEU A 131 5.38 -29.00 12.17
CA LEU A 131 5.27 -28.99 13.63
C LEU A 131 6.31 -29.89 14.32
N ASN A 132 6.73 -30.96 13.66
CA ASN A 132 7.74 -31.89 14.20
C ASN A 132 9.13 -31.26 14.31
N ARG A 133 9.41 -30.23 13.48
CA ARG A 133 10.72 -29.55 13.41
C ARG A 133 10.76 -28.26 14.20
N LEU A 134 9.60 -27.75 14.61
CA LEU A 134 9.49 -26.52 15.39
C LEU A 134 10.24 -26.67 16.72
N GLY A 135 11.20 -25.76 16.98
CA GLY A 135 11.98 -25.74 18.22
C GLY A 135 13.07 -26.81 18.33
N GLN A 136 13.35 -27.54 17.25
CA GLN A 136 14.52 -28.42 17.21
C GLN A 136 15.81 -27.63 17.26
N ARG A 137 16.82 -28.18 17.95
CA ARG A 137 18.20 -27.67 17.97
C ARG A 137 19.10 -28.68 17.31
N ASN A 138 20.13 -28.21 16.59
CA ASN A 138 21.15 -29.11 16.04
C ASN A 138 21.99 -29.75 17.14
N ASP A 139 22.38 -28.94 18.10
CA ASP A 139 23.18 -29.33 19.25
C ASP A 139 22.99 -28.30 20.37
N ARG A 140 23.74 -28.46 21.48
CA ARG A 140 23.74 -27.48 22.58
C ARG A 140 24.42 -26.16 22.18
N ALA A 141 25.19 -26.15 21.10
CA ALA A 141 25.89 -24.98 20.62
C ALA A 141 25.01 -24.11 19.69
N ASP A 142 23.82 -24.59 19.31
CA ASP A 142 22.74 -23.83 18.66
C ASP A 142 22.17 -22.78 19.64
N PRO A 143 22.52 -21.48 19.46
CA PRO A 143 22.19 -20.43 20.42
C PRO A 143 20.71 -20.08 20.30
N MET A 144 19.98 -20.07 21.42
CA MET A 144 18.57 -19.62 21.48
C MET A 144 18.39 -18.35 22.30
N ASP A 145 19.48 -17.61 22.46
CA ASP A 145 19.57 -16.32 23.13
C ASP A 145 19.93 -15.21 22.12
N LEU A 146 19.60 -15.44 20.84
CA LEU A 146 19.84 -14.47 19.79
C LEU A 146 18.83 -13.33 19.87
N THR A 147 19.34 -12.10 19.84
CA THR A 147 18.55 -10.87 19.78
C THR A 147 18.87 -10.12 18.50
N LEU A 148 17.84 -9.57 17.85
CA LEU A 148 18.04 -8.76 16.65
C LEU A 148 18.41 -7.34 17.04
N VAL A 149 19.55 -6.86 16.56
CA VAL A 149 19.95 -5.46 16.72
C VAL A 149 19.46 -4.66 15.51
N GLY A 150 18.52 -3.76 15.77
CA GLY A 150 17.88 -2.91 14.77
C GLY A 150 16.61 -3.53 14.17
N SER A 151 15.84 -2.71 13.45
CA SER A 151 14.65 -3.16 12.74
C SER A 151 14.47 -2.43 11.39
N PRO A 152 14.26 -3.15 10.28
CA PRO A 152 13.97 -2.54 8.98
C PRO A 152 12.55 -1.96 8.89
N ILE A 153 11.68 -2.18 9.87
CA ILE A 153 10.32 -1.60 9.91
C ILE A 153 10.20 -0.48 10.94
N HIS A 154 11.32 -0.11 11.58
CA HIS A 154 11.42 0.98 12.52
C HIS A 154 11.06 2.29 11.80
N GLN A 155 9.88 2.85 12.10
CA GLN A 155 9.36 4.16 11.67
C GLN A 155 8.54 4.23 10.35
N SER A 156 8.03 3.12 9.83
CA SER A 156 7.19 3.17 8.61
C SER A 156 6.04 2.18 8.61
N GLY A 157 4.80 2.67 8.54
CA GLY A 157 3.66 1.95 7.94
C GLY A 157 2.40 1.80 8.80
N ILE A 158 1.40 1.14 8.19
CA ILE A 158 0.08 0.76 8.76
C ILE A 158 0.19 -0.15 9.99
N PHE A 159 1.36 -0.76 10.21
CA PHE A 159 1.64 -1.71 11.28
C PHE A 159 2.41 -1.07 12.45
N ALA A 160 2.68 0.24 12.41
CA ALA A 160 3.34 0.97 13.49
C ALA A 160 2.39 1.35 14.65
N SER A 161 1.07 1.26 14.46
CA SER A 161 0.07 1.72 15.44
C SER A 161 -1.03 0.71 15.77
N GLY A 162 -0.81 -0.59 15.52
CA GLY A 162 -1.76 -1.65 15.87
C GLY A 162 -1.59 -2.14 17.33
N PRO A 163 -2.63 -2.70 17.97
CA PRO A 163 -2.47 -3.43 19.22
C PRO A 163 -1.56 -4.63 18.95
N GLN A 164 -0.43 -4.72 19.68
CA GLN A 164 0.84 -5.40 19.32
C GLN A 164 1.86 -4.50 18.60
N ASN A 165 2.11 -3.32 19.15
CA ASN A 165 3.39 -2.63 19.01
C ASN A 165 4.38 -3.28 20.00
N PRO A 166 5.44 -3.94 19.51
CA PRO A 166 6.74 -3.28 19.56
C PRO A 166 7.56 -3.50 18.27
N GLU A 167 8.60 -2.69 18.12
CA GLU A 167 9.83 -3.03 17.40
C GLU A 167 10.08 -4.54 17.43
N VAL A 168 10.35 -5.15 16.27
CA VAL A 168 10.68 -6.59 16.03
C VAL A 168 10.47 -7.49 17.25
N PRO A 169 9.55 -8.49 17.22
CA PRO A 169 9.36 -9.41 18.33
C PRO A 169 10.71 -9.85 18.88
N GLY A 170 10.98 -9.62 20.18
CA GLY A 170 12.29 -9.97 20.77
C GLY A 170 12.62 -11.47 20.65
N ASP A 171 11.59 -12.26 20.34
CA ASP A 171 11.60 -13.70 20.12
C ASP A 171 11.60 -14.08 18.62
N LEU A 172 11.86 -13.11 17.71
CA LEU A 172 11.91 -13.31 16.25
C LEU A 172 12.89 -14.43 15.86
N LEU A 173 14.04 -14.46 16.52
CA LEU A 173 15.10 -15.39 16.21
C LEU A 173 14.87 -16.75 16.87
N THR A 174 14.17 -16.79 18.00
CA THR A 174 13.89 -18.02 18.77
C THR A 174 12.62 -18.74 18.36
N ASN A 175 11.63 -18.04 17.81
CA ASN A 175 10.32 -18.59 17.47
C ASN A 175 9.99 -18.44 16.00
N GLU A 176 9.94 -19.59 15.33
CA GLU A 176 9.66 -19.71 13.89
C GLU A 176 8.32 -19.10 13.49
N LEU A 177 7.29 -19.22 14.34
CA LEU A 177 5.97 -18.67 14.02
C LEU A 177 6.03 -17.15 13.96
N SER A 178 6.65 -16.54 14.97
CA SER A 178 6.82 -15.09 15.03
C SER A 178 7.65 -14.56 13.85
N ARG A 179 8.70 -15.31 13.46
CA ARG A 179 9.51 -15.04 12.27
C ARG A 179 8.70 -15.05 10.98
N LYS A 180 7.85 -16.06 10.77
CA LYS A 180 7.06 -16.16 9.54
C LYS A 180 6.02 -15.04 9.43
N PHE A 181 5.40 -14.65 10.55
CA PHE A 181 4.51 -13.48 10.55
C PHE A 181 5.25 -12.17 10.27
N TRP A 182 6.48 -12.02 10.79
CA TRP A 182 7.30 -10.86 10.50
C TRP A 182 7.73 -10.80 9.02
N GLU A 183 8.19 -11.92 8.45
CA GLU A 183 8.53 -12.02 7.02
C GLU A 183 7.32 -11.66 6.13
N LEU A 184 6.13 -12.14 6.50
CA LEU A 184 4.87 -11.80 5.83
C LEU A 184 4.57 -10.29 5.91
N ALA A 185 4.68 -9.70 7.11
CA ALA A 185 4.42 -8.28 7.32
C ALA A 185 5.37 -7.40 6.48
N VAL A 186 6.65 -7.75 6.41
CA VAL A 186 7.63 -7.05 5.57
C VAL A 186 7.26 -7.15 4.09
N ALA A 187 6.85 -8.32 3.62
CA ALA A 187 6.43 -8.52 2.23
C ALA A 187 5.20 -7.67 1.87
N ILE A 188 4.18 -7.65 2.73
CA ILE A 188 2.98 -6.83 2.56
C ILE A 188 3.35 -5.34 2.55
N HIS A 189 4.16 -4.89 3.50
CA HIS A 189 4.56 -3.49 3.60
C HIS A 189 5.30 -3.01 2.33
N ARG A 190 6.24 -3.81 1.82
CA ARG A 190 6.99 -3.48 0.59
C ARG A 190 6.06 -3.31 -0.60
N GLN A 191 5.10 -4.21 -0.75
CA GLN A 191 4.16 -4.17 -1.87
C GLN A 191 3.22 -2.96 -1.79
N ILE A 192 2.57 -2.74 -0.64
CA ILE A 192 1.65 -1.61 -0.46
C ILE A 192 2.39 -0.28 -0.65
N SER A 193 3.63 -0.19 -0.19
CA SER A 193 4.43 1.03 -0.35
C SER A 193 4.69 1.40 -1.81
N VAL A 194 4.87 0.43 -2.71
CA VAL A 194 5.03 0.69 -4.15
C VAL A 194 3.67 1.02 -4.78
N GLN A 195 2.64 0.24 -4.45
CA GLN A 195 1.31 0.39 -5.03
C GLN A 195 0.61 1.68 -4.60
N LEU A 196 0.96 2.23 -3.46
CA LEU A 196 0.53 3.56 -3.05
C LEU A 196 0.89 4.63 -4.10
N TRP A 197 2.01 4.48 -4.81
CA TRP A 197 2.41 5.41 -5.87
C TRP A 197 1.89 5.01 -7.24
N THR A 198 2.07 3.74 -7.64
CA THR A 198 1.87 3.28 -9.02
C THR A 198 0.68 2.33 -9.20
N GLY A 199 -0.17 2.17 -8.18
CA GLY A 199 -1.31 1.26 -8.21
C GLY A 199 -2.31 1.63 -9.31
N ASN A 200 -2.73 0.65 -10.11
CA ASN A 200 -3.63 0.87 -11.23
C ASN A 200 -4.80 -0.15 -11.22
N PRO A 201 -6.04 0.31 -10.97
CA PRO A 201 -7.19 -0.57 -10.86
C PRO A 201 -7.79 -1.02 -12.21
N VAL A 202 -7.18 -0.69 -13.36
CA VAL A 202 -7.69 -1.03 -14.71
C VAL A 202 -8.02 -2.53 -14.88
N ASN A 203 -7.30 -3.42 -14.21
CA ASN A 203 -7.49 -4.88 -14.32
C ASN A 203 -8.23 -5.51 -13.11
N ASN A 204 -8.90 -4.73 -12.28
CA ASN A 204 -9.68 -5.27 -11.15
C ASN A 204 -10.94 -5.98 -11.65
N SER A 205 -10.80 -7.26 -12.00
CA SER A 205 -11.92 -8.07 -12.51
C SER A 205 -13.02 -8.25 -11.46
N GLY A 206 -14.27 -8.27 -11.91
CA GLY A 206 -15.42 -8.61 -11.08
C GLY A 206 -15.30 -10.03 -10.53
N GLY A 207 -15.28 -10.19 -9.21
CA GLY A 207 -15.07 -11.48 -8.56
C GLY A 207 -13.60 -11.94 -8.42
N GLY A 208 -12.63 -11.16 -8.89
CA GLY A 208 -11.20 -11.50 -8.80
C GLY A 208 -10.65 -11.49 -7.36
N GLY A 209 -9.69 -12.37 -7.08
CA GLY A 209 -9.02 -12.49 -5.78
C GLY A 209 -8.08 -11.31 -5.48
N TYR A 210 -7.21 -10.95 -6.42
CA TYR A 210 -6.29 -9.81 -6.27
C TYR A 210 -6.89 -8.53 -6.88
N LYS A 211 -6.84 -7.42 -6.14
CA LYS A 211 -7.27 -6.11 -6.62
C LYS A 211 -6.30 -5.02 -6.18
N GLU A 212 -5.93 -4.14 -7.09
CA GLU A 212 -5.04 -3.01 -6.80
C GLU A 212 -5.82 -1.80 -6.30
N LEU A 213 -5.20 -1.04 -5.40
CA LEU A 213 -5.68 0.27 -4.96
C LEU A 213 -5.34 1.34 -6.01
N THR A 214 -6.10 2.44 -6.01
CA THR A 214 -5.76 3.63 -6.81
C THR A 214 -4.51 4.30 -6.27
N GLY A 215 -3.42 4.29 -7.03
CA GLY A 215 -2.16 4.93 -6.66
C GLY A 215 -2.17 6.45 -6.86
N PHE A 216 -1.24 7.15 -6.22
CA PHE A 216 -1.08 8.60 -6.34
C PHE A 216 -0.85 9.08 -7.77
N GLN A 217 -0.22 8.28 -8.63
CA GLN A 217 -0.03 8.66 -10.03
C GLN A 217 -1.33 8.87 -10.79
N LEU A 218 -2.41 8.15 -10.44
CA LEU A 218 -3.72 8.36 -11.05
C LEU A 218 -4.49 9.53 -10.42
N LEU A 219 -4.25 9.79 -9.13
CA LEU A 219 -4.86 10.90 -8.41
C LEU A 219 -4.21 12.24 -8.74
N VAL A 220 -2.88 12.26 -8.95
CA VAL A 220 -2.11 13.45 -9.33
C VAL A 220 -2.04 13.51 -10.84
N ASN A 221 -3.14 13.89 -11.47
CA ASN A 221 -3.23 14.01 -12.92
C ASN A 221 -4.08 15.23 -13.31
N THR A 222 -4.04 15.56 -14.59
CA THR A 222 -4.97 16.49 -15.24
C THR A 222 -6.04 15.73 -16.02
N GLY A 223 -7.19 16.35 -16.25
CA GLY A 223 -8.29 15.74 -16.99
C GLY A 223 -9.13 14.79 -16.14
N HIS A 224 -9.35 15.11 -14.86
CA HIS A 224 -10.31 14.37 -14.06
C HIS A 224 -11.70 14.44 -14.71
N LEU A 225 -12.36 13.28 -14.77
CA LEU A 225 -13.71 13.14 -15.28
C LEU A 225 -14.65 12.79 -14.13
N ASP A 226 -15.87 13.29 -14.22
CA ASP A 226 -16.94 12.91 -13.32
C ASP A 226 -17.26 11.41 -13.48
N ALA A 227 -17.27 10.69 -12.37
CA ALA A 227 -17.45 9.25 -12.33
C ALA A 227 -18.81 8.78 -12.90
N GLU A 228 -19.84 9.62 -12.83
CA GLU A 228 -21.18 9.28 -13.33
C GLU A 228 -21.46 9.83 -14.73
N THR A 229 -21.14 11.11 -14.97
CA THR A 229 -21.51 11.77 -16.23
C THR A 229 -20.42 11.75 -17.31
N GLY A 230 -19.17 11.44 -16.94
CA GLY A 230 -18.02 11.52 -17.84
C GLY A 230 -17.64 12.95 -18.25
N THR A 231 -18.23 13.97 -17.62
CA THR A 231 -17.91 15.38 -17.89
C THR A 231 -16.55 15.74 -17.29
N ALA A 232 -15.75 16.53 -18.00
CA ALA A 232 -14.47 17.00 -17.50
C ALA A 232 -14.65 17.96 -16.31
N CYS A 233 -13.85 17.76 -15.27
CA CYS A 233 -13.84 18.53 -14.04
C CYS A 233 -12.46 19.19 -13.84
N PRO A 234 -12.14 20.25 -14.59
CA PRO A 234 -10.80 20.86 -14.56
C PRO A 234 -10.46 21.55 -13.23
N SER A 235 -11.46 21.90 -12.41
CA SER A 235 -11.24 22.56 -11.11
C SER A 235 -10.55 21.68 -10.08
N ILE A 236 -10.57 20.36 -10.27
CA ILE A 236 -9.97 19.38 -9.37
C ILE A 236 -8.62 18.87 -9.89
N ASP A 237 -8.20 19.33 -11.08
CA ASP A 237 -6.95 18.92 -11.69
C ASP A 237 -5.74 19.34 -10.84
N SER A 238 -4.78 18.44 -10.78
CA SER A 238 -3.51 18.70 -10.11
C SER A 238 -2.68 19.69 -10.94
N ASP A 239 -1.90 20.54 -10.27
CA ASP A 239 -0.95 21.43 -10.97
C ASP A 239 0.34 20.66 -11.24
N LEU A 240 0.47 20.20 -12.48
CA LEU A 240 1.65 19.48 -12.95
C LEU A 240 2.56 20.47 -13.69
N LYS A 241 3.77 20.66 -13.16
CA LYS A 241 4.84 21.40 -13.82
C LYS A 241 5.83 20.39 -14.42
N ASP A 242 5.95 20.41 -15.75
CA ASP A 242 6.89 19.57 -16.48
C ASP A 242 8.16 20.39 -16.84
N PHE A 243 9.32 19.85 -16.47
CA PHE A 243 10.64 20.41 -16.78
C PHE A 243 11.37 19.60 -17.85
N ASN A 244 10.66 18.71 -18.57
CA ASN A 244 11.14 17.93 -19.71
C ASN A 244 12.48 17.22 -19.45
N TYR A 245 12.62 16.58 -18.28
CA TYR A 245 13.83 15.88 -17.84
C TYR A 245 15.12 16.74 -17.87
N GLY A 246 15.00 18.06 -17.73
CA GLY A 246 16.14 18.98 -17.67
C GLY A 246 17.05 18.66 -16.48
N ARG A 247 18.36 18.54 -16.73
CA ARG A 247 19.38 18.34 -15.68
C ARG A 247 19.61 19.65 -14.93
N ILE A 248 19.47 19.63 -13.60
CA ILE A 248 19.50 20.84 -12.74
C ILE A 248 20.84 21.59 -12.85
N ASP A 249 21.94 20.85 -13.02
CA ASP A 249 23.32 21.35 -13.06
C ASP A 249 23.75 21.98 -14.41
N VAL A 250 23.09 21.64 -15.52
CA VAL A 250 23.56 22.00 -16.88
C VAL A 250 22.49 22.55 -17.80
N ALA A 251 21.20 22.27 -17.54
CA ALA A 251 20.14 22.81 -18.38
C ALA A 251 20.05 24.33 -18.19
N PRO A 252 19.95 25.12 -19.28
CA PRO A 252 19.52 26.50 -19.15
C PRO A 252 18.13 26.47 -18.49
N ASN A 253 17.98 27.15 -17.34
CA ASN A 253 16.82 27.13 -16.43
C ASN A 253 16.86 26.10 -15.27
N GLY A 254 18.01 25.52 -14.92
CA GLY A 254 18.13 24.71 -13.68
C GLY A 254 17.67 25.44 -12.42
N ASP A 255 18.02 26.73 -12.29
CA ASP A 255 17.57 27.62 -11.21
C ASP A 255 16.04 27.79 -11.16
N ASN A 256 15.36 27.67 -12.32
CA ASN A 256 13.91 27.86 -12.40
C ASN A 256 13.14 26.74 -11.67
N LEU A 257 13.76 25.60 -11.37
CA LEU A 257 13.09 24.53 -10.61
C LEU A 257 12.85 24.95 -9.16
N VAL A 258 13.84 25.60 -8.52
CA VAL A 258 13.72 26.11 -7.14
C VAL A 258 12.71 27.26 -7.09
N GLU A 259 12.76 28.15 -8.09
CA GLU A 259 11.80 29.23 -8.25
C GLU A 259 10.38 28.69 -8.47
N ALA A 260 10.20 27.70 -9.34
CA ALA A 260 8.91 27.09 -9.59
C ALA A 260 8.34 26.31 -8.40
N LEU A 261 9.19 25.61 -7.64
CA LEU A 261 8.79 24.97 -6.38
C LEU A 261 8.30 26.03 -5.38
N SER A 262 9.00 27.16 -5.31
CA SER A 262 8.62 28.28 -4.45
C SER A 262 7.28 28.89 -4.89
N TYR A 263 7.08 29.14 -6.18
CA TYR A 263 5.82 29.65 -6.71
C TYR A 263 4.65 28.67 -6.50
N LEU A 264 4.89 27.37 -6.66
CA LEU A 264 3.89 26.34 -6.41
C LEU A 264 3.43 26.40 -4.95
N LEU A 265 4.37 26.42 -3.99
CA LEU A 265 4.02 26.48 -2.57
C LEU A 265 3.19 27.72 -2.23
N HIS A 266 3.61 28.90 -2.68
CA HIS A 266 2.90 30.15 -2.39
C HIS A 266 1.50 30.16 -3.02
N THR A 267 1.38 29.74 -4.27
CA THR A 267 0.08 29.69 -4.98
C THR A 267 -0.87 28.70 -4.30
N ARG A 268 -0.36 27.58 -3.79
CA ARG A 268 -1.17 26.58 -3.09
C ARG A 268 -1.60 27.02 -1.71
N ILE A 269 -0.77 27.76 -0.98
CA ILE A 269 -1.16 28.37 0.31
C ILE A 269 -2.24 29.43 0.09
N ASP A 270 -2.06 30.37 -0.84
CA ASP A 270 -3.06 31.41 -1.15
C ASP A 270 -4.39 30.79 -1.61
N LEU A 271 -4.35 29.74 -2.44
CA LEU A 271 -5.56 29.03 -2.84
C LEU A 271 -6.24 28.34 -1.66
N ALA A 272 -5.48 27.68 -0.78
CA ALA A 272 -6.03 27.00 0.39
C ALA A 272 -6.70 27.98 1.37
N GLU A 273 -6.13 29.18 1.52
CA GLU A 273 -6.71 30.26 2.32
C GLU A 273 -8.01 30.79 1.69
N ARG A 274 -8.00 31.09 0.39
CA ARG A 274 -9.17 31.62 -0.33
C ARG A 274 -10.34 30.63 -0.42
N THR A 275 -10.03 29.34 -0.48
CA THR A 275 -11.03 28.27 -0.49
C THR A 275 -11.48 27.84 0.91
N GLY A 276 -10.85 28.36 1.96
CA GLY A 276 -11.22 28.07 3.35
C GLY A 276 -10.93 26.64 3.81
N VAL A 277 -10.04 25.91 3.13
CA VAL A 277 -9.66 24.54 3.48
C VAL A 277 -8.55 24.46 4.52
N MET A 278 -7.99 25.61 4.94
CA MET A 278 -7.03 25.68 6.03
C MET A 278 -7.66 25.30 7.38
N PRO A 279 -6.97 24.50 8.22
CA PRO A 279 -5.59 24.06 8.11
C PRO A 279 -5.41 22.77 7.28
N VAL A 280 -4.39 22.75 6.43
CA VAL A 280 -3.92 21.54 5.70
C VAL A 280 -2.47 21.20 6.07
N ARG A 281 -2.10 19.92 6.00
CA ARG A 281 -0.72 19.46 6.20
C ARG A 281 0.01 19.36 4.86
N TRP A 282 0.99 20.23 4.65
CA TRP A 282 1.86 20.19 3.47
C TRP A 282 3.01 19.20 3.68
N VAL A 283 3.27 18.35 2.69
CA VAL A 283 4.37 17.38 2.71
C VAL A 283 5.06 17.41 1.35
N PHE A 284 6.37 17.64 1.35
CA PHE A 284 7.20 17.48 0.17
C PHE A 284 7.76 16.06 0.13
N VAL A 285 7.50 15.35 -0.97
CA VAL A 285 7.98 13.98 -1.17
C VAL A 285 8.87 13.93 -2.39
N MET A 286 10.13 13.53 -2.18
CA MET A 286 11.11 13.32 -3.22
C MET A 286 12.10 12.23 -2.79
N ARG A 287 12.84 11.67 -3.75
CA ARG A 287 13.99 10.81 -3.41
C ARG A 287 15.05 11.66 -2.73
N SER A 288 15.74 11.10 -1.73
CA SER A 288 16.77 11.83 -0.99
C SER A 288 17.88 12.37 -1.89
N GLU A 289 18.26 11.62 -2.92
CA GLU A 289 19.26 12.03 -3.91
C GLU A 289 18.86 13.32 -4.63
N LEU A 290 17.60 13.45 -5.02
CA LEU A 290 17.08 14.66 -5.68
C LEU A 290 17.06 15.87 -4.74
N PHE A 291 16.81 15.65 -3.44
CA PHE A 291 16.88 16.73 -2.45
C PHE A 291 18.30 17.27 -2.31
N TRP A 292 19.32 16.41 -2.36
CA TRP A 292 20.72 16.84 -2.34
C TRP A 292 21.07 17.63 -3.59
N GLU A 293 20.61 17.23 -4.76
CA GLU A 293 20.82 17.99 -6.00
C GLU A 293 20.13 19.36 -6.00
N LEU A 294 18.98 19.49 -5.32
CA LEU A 294 18.27 20.76 -5.19
C LEU A 294 18.89 21.74 -4.18
N THR A 295 19.75 21.25 -3.27
CA THR A 295 20.29 22.04 -2.15
C THR A 295 21.81 22.22 -2.20
N ALA A 296 22.49 21.54 -3.12
CA ALA A 296 23.94 21.65 -3.36
C ALA A 296 24.29 22.97 -4.06
#